data_AF-A0A180GB74-F1
#
_entry.id   AF-A0A180GB74-F1
#
_cell.length_a   1.000
_cell.length_b   1.000
_cell.length_c   1.000
_cell.angle_alpha   90.00
_cell.angle_beta   90.00
_cell.angle_gamma   90.00
#
_symmetry.space_group_name_H-M   'P 1'
#
loop_
_entity.id
_entity.type
_entity.pdbx_description
1 polymer ?
#
loop_
_entity_poly.entity_id
_entity_poly.type
_entity_poly.pdbx_seq_one_letter_code
_entity_poly.pdbx_strand_id
1 'polypeptide(L)'
;MGQKTLDSLQSSSDLIPGVYEGGFKTWECSLDLATHLGPIFEKLADLFSDPTRLTVDHIENRPDLDAPYRILEIGCGTAVPTVSLCFKLFAYLLTLNRSHPPVSASNGDSQDELEPPILEIILQDFNSDVLRLLTFPNILLAFYRATLIAGKSKQPEVPQEASDAESTSEEGRAREEMIEEDLEITDELKTEFGLFLRENRIRLTFVYGPWSTFELPAISPSQTSNPPRTESGREKEIRKGCEVIMSSETLYSTDSLPDLINVLLSSKITSKSRLRAQQEADAAAVESTILIASKAVYFGVGGGTHSFIDLVENRHNGSVSFIDLHHPDHPPPLSNGVSRVLMDVKFSA
;
A
#
# COMPACT_ATOMS: atom_id res chain seq x y z
N MET A 1 18.63 1.37 -24.09
CA MET A 1 17.75 1.55 -22.92
C MET A 1 18.44 1.20 -21.61
N GLY A 2 19.43 0.28 -21.58
CA GLY A 2 20.09 -0.13 -20.32
C GLY A 2 21.11 0.84 -19.70
N GLN A 3 21.85 1.63 -20.49
CA GLN A 3 22.99 2.39 -19.97
C GLN A 3 22.60 3.44 -18.91
N LYS A 4 21.58 4.28 -19.18
CA LYS A 4 21.14 5.33 -18.24
C LYS A 4 20.59 4.76 -16.92
N THR A 5 19.88 3.63 -16.97
CA THR A 5 19.37 2.95 -15.77
C THR A 5 20.52 2.32 -14.97
N LEU A 6 21.50 1.74 -15.66
CA LEU A 6 22.72 1.20 -15.01
C LEU A 6 23.56 2.30 -14.36
N ASP A 7 23.71 3.43 -15.05
CA ASP A 7 24.49 4.57 -14.56
C ASP A 7 23.82 5.19 -13.31
N SER A 8 22.48 5.23 -13.25
CA SER A 8 21.73 5.65 -12.06
C SER A 8 21.89 4.70 -10.87
N LEU A 9 21.95 3.39 -11.11
CA LEU A 9 22.22 2.38 -10.07
C LEU A 9 23.65 2.46 -9.52
N GLN A 10 24.60 2.97 -10.31
CA GLN A 10 26.03 3.08 -9.96
C GLN A 10 26.43 4.46 -9.39
N SER A 11 25.49 5.40 -9.29
CA SER A 11 25.69 6.74 -8.75
C SER A 11 26.05 6.72 -7.25
N SER A 12 27.14 7.40 -6.87
CA SER A 12 27.61 7.55 -5.48
C SER A 12 27.09 8.80 -4.76
N SER A 13 26.24 9.61 -5.43
CA SER A 13 25.59 10.78 -4.84
C SER A 13 24.14 10.45 -4.51
N ASP A 14 23.67 10.84 -3.32
CA ASP A 14 22.35 10.45 -2.84
C ASP A 14 21.22 11.36 -3.33
N LEU A 15 21.51 12.61 -3.70
CA LEU A 15 20.52 13.59 -4.17
C LEU A 15 21.19 14.58 -5.14
N ILE A 16 20.83 14.50 -6.42
CA ILE A 16 21.18 15.51 -7.42
C ILE A 16 19.97 16.45 -7.61
N PRO A 17 20.11 17.77 -7.38
CA PRO A 17 19.03 18.72 -7.62
C PRO A 17 18.47 18.62 -9.05
N GLY A 18 17.15 18.42 -9.18
CA GLY A 18 16.46 18.35 -10.47
C GLY A 18 16.47 16.98 -11.16
N VAL A 19 17.02 15.93 -10.55
CA VAL A 19 17.03 14.55 -11.09
C VAL A 19 16.39 13.60 -10.09
N TYR A 20 15.40 12.81 -10.55
CA TYR A 20 14.80 11.76 -9.74
C TYR A 20 15.67 10.49 -9.76
N GLU A 21 16.31 10.17 -8.64
CA GLU A 21 17.19 8.98 -8.49
C GLU A 21 16.72 8.02 -7.39
N GLY A 22 15.69 8.39 -6.62
CA GLY A 22 15.35 7.75 -5.34
C GLY A 22 14.70 6.37 -5.44
N GLY A 23 14.10 6.02 -6.58
CA GLY A 23 13.26 4.81 -6.68
C GLY A 23 14.03 3.48 -6.65
N PHE A 24 15.34 3.49 -6.90
CA PHE A 24 16.16 2.27 -6.90
C PHE A 24 16.78 1.89 -5.56
N LYS A 25 16.68 2.76 -4.55
CA LYS A 25 17.18 2.53 -3.20
C LYS A 25 16.01 2.41 -2.23
N THR A 26 16.16 1.55 -1.23
CA THR A 26 15.27 1.56 -0.07
C THR A 26 15.75 2.61 0.93
N TRP A 27 14.84 3.45 1.40
CA TRP A 27 15.12 4.49 2.37
C TRP A 27 14.65 4.09 3.77
N GLU A 28 15.33 4.58 4.81
CA GLU A 28 15.06 4.18 6.20
C GLU A 28 13.62 4.53 6.62
N CYS A 29 13.08 5.67 6.19
CA CYS A 29 11.70 6.04 6.52
C CYS A 29 10.65 5.10 5.92
N SER A 30 10.96 4.36 4.86
CA SER A 30 10.07 3.32 4.33
C SER A 30 9.92 2.17 5.32
N LEU A 31 10.98 1.84 6.08
CA LEU A 31 10.92 0.85 7.16
C LEU A 31 10.13 1.40 8.35
N ASP A 32 10.39 2.66 8.73
CA ASP A 32 9.66 3.32 9.82
C ASP A 32 8.14 3.28 9.53
N LEU A 33 7.72 3.65 8.31
CA LEU A 33 6.31 3.58 7.89
C LEU A 33 5.77 2.15 7.92
N ALA A 34 6.52 1.16 7.42
CA ALA A 34 6.09 -0.24 7.36
C ALA A 34 5.78 -0.83 8.75
N THR A 35 6.48 -0.38 9.80
CA THR A 35 6.20 -0.82 11.18
C THR A 35 4.85 -0.33 11.70
N HIS A 36 4.31 0.76 11.15
CA HIS A 36 3.05 1.37 11.57
C HIS A 36 1.81 0.88 10.79
N LEU A 37 1.96 -0.08 9.86
CA LEU A 37 0.83 -0.54 9.02
C LEU A 37 -0.08 -1.59 9.68
N GLY A 38 0.14 -1.94 10.96
CA GLY A 38 -0.69 -2.90 11.70
C GLY A 38 -2.19 -2.58 11.70
N PRO A 39 -2.62 -1.36 12.08
CA PRO A 39 -4.04 -0.98 12.07
C PRO A 39 -4.69 -1.04 10.68
N ILE A 40 -3.92 -0.80 9.61
CA ILE A 40 -4.41 -0.93 8.23
C ILE A 40 -4.58 -2.41 7.88
N PHE A 41 -3.63 -3.27 8.25
CA PHE A 41 -3.75 -4.71 8.08
C PHE A 41 -5.00 -5.28 8.77
N GLU A 42 -5.28 -4.91 10.03
CA GLU A 42 -6.47 -5.40 10.74
C GLU A 42 -7.78 -5.05 10.03
N LYS A 43 -7.88 -3.82 9.49
CA LYS A 43 -9.03 -3.41 8.68
C LYS A 43 -9.17 -4.25 7.40
N LEU A 44 -8.06 -4.56 6.74
CA LEU A 44 -8.07 -5.42 5.55
C LEU A 44 -8.44 -6.86 5.93
N ALA A 45 -7.90 -7.40 7.02
CA ALA A 45 -8.23 -8.74 7.49
C ALA A 45 -9.73 -8.88 7.81
N ASP A 46 -10.32 -7.87 8.47
CA ASP A 46 -11.77 -7.81 8.71
C ASP A 46 -12.56 -7.74 7.39
N LEU A 47 -12.14 -6.88 6.47
CA LEU A 47 -12.73 -6.71 5.13
C LEU A 47 -12.79 -8.03 4.35
N PHE A 48 -11.73 -8.85 4.43
CA PHE A 48 -11.66 -10.14 3.74
C PHE A 48 -12.28 -11.31 4.52
N SER A 49 -12.40 -11.21 5.85
CA SER A 49 -13.09 -12.21 6.68
C SER A 49 -14.59 -12.26 6.40
N ASP A 50 -15.18 -11.10 6.17
CA ASP A 50 -16.60 -10.96 5.86
C ASP A 50 -16.80 -9.83 4.84
N PRO A 51 -16.72 -10.13 3.54
CA PRO A 51 -16.94 -9.14 2.48
C PRO A 51 -18.33 -8.51 2.53
N THR A 52 -19.30 -9.15 3.21
CA THR A 52 -20.66 -8.60 3.40
C THR A 52 -20.71 -7.49 4.46
N ARG A 53 -19.65 -7.26 5.24
CA ARG A 53 -19.57 -6.07 6.10
C ARG A 53 -19.44 -4.75 5.35
N LEU A 54 -19.02 -4.79 4.09
CA LEU A 54 -19.19 -3.64 3.18
C LEU A 54 -20.68 -3.34 2.91
N THR A 55 -21.58 -4.30 3.12
CA THR A 55 -23.00 -4.19 2.80
C THR A 55 -23.92 -4.03 4.02
N VAL A 56 -23.47 -4.38 5.24
CA VAL A 56 -24.38 -4.51 6.41
C VAL A 56 -24.18 -3.44 7.51
N ASP A 57 -22.99 -2.84 7.68
CA ASP A 57 -22.80 -1.79 8.69
C ASP A 57 -23.19 -0.39 8.17
N HIS A 58 -24.48 -0.07 8.35
CA HIS A 58 -25.11 1.26 8.38
C HIS A 58 -24.82 2.22 7.20
N ILE A 59 -25.74 2.23 6.23
CA ILE A 59 -26.55 3.37 5.73
C ILE A 59 -27.24 2.87 4.46
N GLU A 60 -28.56 2.68 4.49
CA GLU A 60 -29.42 2.25 3.36
C GLU A 60 -29.45 3.24 2.17
N ASN A 61 -28.48 4.15 2.04
CA ASN A 61 -28.46 5.25 1.06
C ASN A 61 -27.04 5.60 0.53
N ARG A 62 -26.13 4.63 0.39
CA ARG A 62 -24.84 4.83 -0.29
C ARG A 62 -24.88 4.27 -1.72
N PRO A 63 -24.89 5.10 -2.78
CA PRO A 63 -24.78 4.63 -4.17
C PRO A 63 -23.36 4.13 -4.56
N ASP A 64 -22.40 4.15 -3.62
CA ASP A 64 -20.98 3.84 -3.85
C ASP A 64 -20.54 2.46 -3.28
N LEU A 65 -21.47 1.54 -2.97
CA LEU A 65 -21.16 0.23 -2.36
C LEU A 65 -20.31 -0.70 -3.26
N ASP A 66 -20.26 -0.45 -4.57
CA ASP A 66 -19.49 -1.26 -5.53
C ASP A 66 -18.02 -0.83 -5.68
N ALA A 67 -17.56 0.14 -4.88
CA ALA A 67 -16.23 0.71 -5.02
C ALA A 67 -15.19 0.05 -4.08
N PRO A 68 -14.01 -0.35 -4.59
CA PRO A 68 -13.00 -1.04 -3.79
C PRO A 68 -12.48 -0.17 -2.64
N TYR A 69 -11.99 -0.83 -1.58
CA TYR A 69 -11.07 -0.19 -0.64
C TYR A 69 -9.78 0.17 -1.38
N ARG A 70 -9.32 1.40 -1.26
CA ARG A 70 -8.22 1.97 -2.06
C ARG A 70 -7.06 2.41 -1.16
N ILE A 71 -5.89 1.91 -1.51
CA ILE A 71 -4.61 2.30 -0.91
C ILE A 71 -3.76 2.96 -2.01
N LEU A 72 -3.21 4.14 -1.75
CA LEU A 72 -2.29 4.83 -2.65
C LEU A 72 -0.92 4.99 -1.97
N GLU A 73 0.14 4.52 -2.62
CA GLU A 73 1.53 4.84 -2.25
C GLU A 73 2.13 5.81 -3.27
N ILE A 74 2.51 7.00 -2.80
CA ILE A 74 3.09 8.08 -3.62
C ILE A 74 4.61 8.01 -3.54
N GLY A 75 5.28 7.96 -4.69
CA GLY A 75 6.73 7.81 -4.78
C GLY A 75 7.19 6.47 -4.21
N CYS A 76 6.58 5.37 -4.67
CA CYS A 76 6.69 4.08 -4.02
C CYS A 76 8.08 3.44 -4.09
N GLY A 77 8.91 3.72 -5.10
CA GLY A 77 10.26 3.15 -5.19
C GLY A 77 10.26 1.62 -5.08
N THR A 78 10.98 1.08 -4.09
CA THR A 78 11.01 -0.36 -3.78
C THR A 78 9.73 -0.89 -3.13
N ALA A 79 8.78 -0.01 -2.80
CA ALA A 79 7.46 -0.29 -2.23
C ALA A 79 7.48 -1.03 -0.89
N VAL A 80 8.55 -0.88 -0.09
CA VAL A 80 8.71 -1.57 1.21
C VAL A 80 7.46 -1.47 2.12
N PRO A 81 6.80 -0.31 2.28
CA PRO A 81 5.55 -0.21 3.03
C PRO A 81 4.46 -1.12 2.46
N THR A 82 4.14 -1.00 1.17
CA THR A 82 3.15 -1.85 0.49
C THR A 82 3.53 -3.32 0.54
N VAL A 83 4.79 -3.68 0.32
CA VAL A 83 5.31 -5.05 0.29
C VAL A 83 5.15 -5.71 1.66
N SER A 84 5.45 -4.99 2.74
CA SER A 84 5.23 -5.46 4.12
C SER A 84 3.76 -5.74 4.41
N LEU A 85 2.88 -4.83 3.98
CA LEU A 85 1.43 -4.99 4.11
C LEU A 85 0.91 -6.17 3.26
N CYS A 86 1.35 -6.26 2.00
CA CYS A 86 1.00 -7.32 1.06
C CYS A 86 1.44 -8.68 1.57
N PHE A 87 2.66 -8.81 2.09
CA PHE A 87 3.15 -10.06 2.64
C PHE A 87 2.24 -10.58 3.78
N LYS A 88 1.87 -9.72 4.73
CA LYS A 88 0.96 -10.07 5.83
C LYS A 88 -0.43 -10.45 5.30
N LEU A 89 -0.98 -9.63 4.41
CA LEU A 89 -2.30 -9.86 3.81
C LEU A 89 -2.34 -11.17 3.00
N PHE A 90 -1.33 -11.41 2.16
CA PHE A 90 -1.28 -12.60 1.31
C PHE A 90 -1.13 -13.87 2.15
N ALA A 91 -0.29 -13.86 3.18
CA ALA A 91 -0.15 -14.99 4.10
C ALA A 91 -1.48 -15.29 4.83
N TYR A 92 -2.18 -14.24 5.26
CA TYR A 92 -3.51 -14.35 5.85
C TYR A 92 -4.53 -14.96 4.87
N LEU A 93 -4.65 -14.43 3.65
CA LEU A 93 -5.59 -14.90 2.63
C LEU A 93 -5.30 -16.34 2.17
N LEU A 94 -4.03 -16.70 2.01
CA LEU A 94 -3.63 -18.08 1.69
C LEU A 94 -4.04 -19.07 2.80
N THR A 95 -4.04 -18.62 4.06
CA THR A 95 -4.51 -19.43 5.20
C THR A 95 -6.04 -19.51 5.23
N LEU A 96 -6.72 -18.40 4.95
CA LEU A 96 -8.18 -18.31 4.87
C LEU A 96 -8.74 -19.24 3.77
N ASN A 97 -8.23 -19.11 2.54
CA ASN A 97 -8.70 -19.86 1.37
C ASN A 97 -8.49 -21.37 1.52
N ARG A 98 -7.50 -21.81 2.30
CA ARG A 98 -7.31 -23.23 2.62
C ARG A 98 -8.33 -23.76 3.61
N SER A 99 -8.79 -22.91 4.53
CA SER A 99 -9.80 -23.26 5.54
C SER A 99 -11.21 -23.24 4.94
N HIS A 100 -11.43 -22.38 3.95
CA HIS A 100 -12.68 -22.25 3.20
C HIS A 100 -12.37 -22.26 1.70
N PRO A 101 -12.12 -23.44 1.09
CA PRO A 101 -11.88 -23.52 -0.34
C PRO A 101 -13.10 -22.97 -1.09
N PRO A 102 -12.88 -22.16 -2.14
CA PRO A 102 -13.98 -21.63 -2.93
C PRO A 102 -14.84 -22.78 -3.43
N VAL A 103 -16.15 -22.71 -3.20
CA VAL A 103 -17.11 -23.68 -3.73
C VAL A 103 -16.92 -23.67 -5.24
N SER A 104 -16.55 -24.82 -5.82
CA SER A 104 -16.26 -24.93 -7.25
C SER A 104 -17.37 -24.26 -8.04
N ALA A 105 -17.00 -23.22 -8.80
CA ALA A 105 -17.93 -22.51 -9.67
C ALA A 105 -18.67 -23.57 -10.50
N SER A 106 -20.00 -23.59 -10.38
CA SER A 106 -20.83 -24.44 -11.22
C SER A 106 -20.49 -24.16 -12.68
N ASN A 107 -20.44 -25.21 -13.49
CA ASN A 107 -20.16 -25.19 -14.94
C ASN A 107 -21.21 -24.38 -15.72
N GLY A 108 -21.26 -23.06 -15.51
CA GLY A 108 -22.15 -22.11 -16.16
C GLY A 108 -21.35 -21.24 -17.12
N ASP A 109 -21.77 -21.27 -18.38
CA ASP A 109 -21.25 -20.59 -19.57
C ASP A 109 -21.37 -19.04 -19.53
N SER A 110 -21.19 -18.41 -18.37
CA SER A 110 -21.19 -16.95 -18.24
C SER A 110 -19.81 -16.39 -18.56
N GLN A 111 -19.70 -15.81 -19.76
CA GLN A 111 -18.56 -15.04 -20.26
C GLN A 111 -17.97 -14.11 -19.19
N ASP A 112 -16.68 -14.28 -18.87
CA ASP A 112 -15.63 -13.27 -18.57
C ASP A 112 -15.98 -11.93 -17.86
N GLU A 113 -17.06 -11.81 -17.10
CA GLU A 113 -17.29 -10.64 -16.25
C GLU A 113 -16.45 -10.78 -14.98
N LEU A 114 -15.26 -10.17 -14.99
CA LEU A 114 -14.43 -10.00 -13.80
C LEU A 114 -15.23 -9.25 -12.73
N GLU A 115 -15.47 -9.92 -11.60
CA GLU A 115 -16.10 -9.29 -10.43
C GLU A 115 -15.31 -8.03 -10.01
N PRO A 116 -16.00 -6.97 -9.52
CA PRO A 116 -15.33 -5.75 -9.11
C PRO A 116 -14.34 -6.01 -7.97
N PRO A 117 -13.19 -5.34 -7.91
CA PRO A 117 -12.22 -5.60 -6.84
C PRO A 117 -12.79 -5.23 -5.46
N ILE A 118 -12.37 -5.98 -4.45
CA ILE A 118 -12.58 -5.65 -3.03
C ILE A 118 -11.51 -4.65 -2.59
N LEU A 119 -10.26 -4.85 -3.05
CA LEU A 119 -9.10 -4.03 -2.73
C LEU A 119 -8.42 -3.56 -4.02
N GLU A 120 -8.09 -2.28 -4.10
CA GLU A 120 -7.21 -1.73 -5.10
C GLU A 120 -6.00 -1.05 -4.45
N ILE A 121 -4.81 -1.50 -4.83
CA ILE A 121 -3.53 -0.92 -4.39
C ILE A 121 -2.94 -0.15 -5.58
N ILE A 122 -2.78 1.15 -5.40
CA ILE A 122 -2.30 2.10 -6.40
C ILE A 122 -0.87 2.48 -6.03
N LEU A 123 0.07 2.20 -6.92
CA LEU A 123 1.49 2.44 -6.73
C LEU A 123 1.94 3.48 -7.74
N GLN A 124 2.37 4.63 -7.25
CA GLN A 124 2.82 5.74 -8.08
C GLN A 124 4.33 5.94 -7.92
N ASP A 125 5.04 6.01 -9.04
CA ASP A 125 6.44 6.42 -9.07
C ASP A 125 6.71 7.40 -10.23
N PHE A 126 7.78 8.18 -10.14
CA PHE A 126 8.17 9.04 -11.26
C PHE A 126 8.64 8.20 -12.46
N ASN A 127 9.30 7.07 -12.21
CA ASN A 127 9.98 6.28 -13.23
C ASN A 127 9.28 4.93 -13.48
N SER A 128 8.83 4.70 -14.71
CA SER A 128 8.22 3.44 -15.14
C SER A 128 9.15 2.22 -14.96
N ASP A 129 10.46 2.39 -15.09
CA ASP A 129 11.41 1.29 -14.89
C ASP A 129 11.51 0.88 -13.43
N VAL A 130 11.34 1.81 -12.48
CA VAL A 130 11.27 1.49 -11.04
C VAL A 130 10.06 0.60 -10.77
N LEU A 131 8.90 0.98 -11.32
CA LEU A 131 7.69 0.17 -11.20
C LEU A 131 7.87 -1.24 -11.75
N ARG A 132 8.50 -1.35 -12.93
CA ARG A 132 8.66 -2.62 -13.65
C ARG A 132 9.74 -3.53 -13.05
N LEU A 133 10.87 -2.95 -12.62
CA LEU A 133 12.08 -3.71 -12.26
C LEU A 133 12.25 -3.86 -10.75
N LEU A 134 11.53 -3.09 -9.93
CA LEU A 134 11.63 -3.15 -8.46
C LEU A 134 10.28 -3.29 -7.78
N THR A 135 9.37 -2.34 -8.00
CA THR A 135 8.09 -2.31 -7.28
C THR A 135 7.29 -3.59 -7.50
N PHE A 136 7.05 -3.98 -8.76
CA PHE A 136 6.30 -5.19 -9.08
C PHE A 136 7.04 -6.48 -8.64
N PRO A 137 8.34 -6.68 -8.94
CA PRO A 137 9.08 -7.83 -8.44
C PRO A 137 9.07 -7.98 -6.91
N ASN A 138 9.13 -6.88 -6.15
CA ASN A 138 9.07 -6.94 -4.69
C ASN A 138 7.69 -7.37 -4.17
N ILE A 139 6.59 -6.96 -4.82
CA ILE A 139 5.24 -7.42 -4.48
C ILE A 139 5.09 -8.91 -4.82
N LEU A 140 5.62 -9.34 -5.97
CA LEU A 140 5.63 -10.76 -6.33
C LEU A 140 6.45 -11.60 -5.34
N LEU A 141 7.57 -11.07 -4.86
CA LEU A 141 8.38 -11.71 -3.81
C LEU A 141 7.62 -11.81 -2.50
N ALA A 142 6.83 -10.80 -2.11
CA ALA A 142 5.95 -10.90 -0.94
C ALA A 142 4.94 -12.04 -1.08
N PHE A 143 4.34 -12.21 -2.27
CA PHE A 143 3.47 -13.36 -2.55
C PHE A 143 4.22 -14.68 -2.44
N TYR A 144 5.37 -14.83 -3.11
CA TYR A 144 6.19 -16.04 -3.03
C TYR A 144 6.57 -16.40 -1.59
N ARG A 145 7.02 -15.42 -0.78
CA ARG A 145 7.34 -15.67 0.63
C ARG A 145 6.11 -16.06 1.44
N ALA A 146 4.94 -15.45 1.16
CA ALA A 146 3.69 -15.80 1.82
C ALA A 146 3.25 -17.24 1.51
N THR A 147 3.44 -17.75 0.28
CA THR A 147 3.11 -19.16 -0.05
C THR A 147 3.98 -20.15 0.70
N LEU A 148 5.27 -19.87 0.87
CA LEU A 148 6.18 -20.70 1.67
C LEU A 148 5.74 -20.78 3.14
N ILE A 149 5.40 -19.65 3.75
CA ILE A 149 4.98 -19.60 5.16
C ILE A 149 3.64 -20.31 5.36
N ALA A 150 2.66 -20.01 4.50
CA ALA A 150 1.39 -20.72 4.55
C ALA A 150 1.60 -22.23 4.35
N GLY A 151 2.50 -22.65 3.44
CA GLY A 151 2.88 -24.05 3.20
C GLY A 151 3.50 -24.76 4.41
N LYS A 152 4.38 -24.10 5.17
CA LYS A 152 5.07 -24.66 6.34
C LYS A 152 4.15 -25.01 7.51
N SER A 153 2.98 -24.38 7.63
CA SER A 153 1.98 -24.68 8.68
C SER A 153 1.43 -26.12 8.67
N LYS A 154 1.86 -26.98 7.73
CA LYS A 154 1.43 -28.36 7.55
C LYS A 154 2.47 -29.45 7.83
N GLN A 155 3.71 -29.15 8.23
CA GLN A 155 4.55 -30.25 8.75
C GLN A 155 4.12 -30.57 10.18
N PRO A 156 3.49 -31.73 10.46
CA PRO A 156 3.36 -32.19 11.82
C PRO A 156 4.78 -32.34 12.38
N GLU A 157 5.05 -31.71 13.52
CA GLU A 157 6.22 -32.07 14.32
C GLU A 157 6.14 -33.58 14.54
N VAL A 158 7.01 -34.34 13.87
CA VAL A 158 7.25 -35.73 14.23
C VAL A 158 7.83 -35.67 15.64
N PRO A 159 7.19 -36.27 16.66
CA PRO A 159 7.81 -36.34 17.98
C PRO A 159 9.12 -37.11 17.82
N GLN A 160 10.26 -36.41 17.92
CA GLN A 160 11.53 -37.08 18.06
C GLN A 160 11.49 -37.83 19.39
N GLU A 161 11.44 -39.16 19.31
CA GLU A 161 11.61 -40.02 20.47
C GLU A 161 12.88 -39.62 21.21
N ALA A 162 12.72 -39.26 22.48
CA ALA A 162 13.79 -38.91 23.37
C ALA A 162 14.75 -40.11 23.53
N SER A 163 15.95 -40.00 22.96
CA SER A 163 17.10 -40.76 23.44
C SER A 163 17.94 -39.83 24.31
N ASP A 164 17.87 -40.06 25.62
CA ASP A 164 18.68 -39.42 26.64
C ASP A 164 20.18 -39.61 26.37
N ALA A 165 20.92 -38.51 26.20
CA ALA A 165 22.34 -38.40 26.54
C ALA A 165 22.72 -36.93 26.76
N GLU A 166 23.43 -36.70 27.85
CA GLU A 166 23.62 -35.43 28.56
C GLU A 166 24.48 -34.35 27.86
N SER A 167 24.09 -33.11 28.15
CA SER A 167 24.92 -31.91 28.36
C SER A 167 25.80 -31.37 27.22
N THR A 168 25.43 -30.19 26.71
CA THR A 168 26.28 -28.99 26.75
C THR A 168 25.44 -27.75 26.45
N SER A 169 25.68 -26.72 27.25
CA SER A 169 25.15 -25.37 27.11
C SER A 169 25.46 -24.74 25.76
N GLU A 170 24.47 -24.14 25.11
CA GLU A 170 24.51 -22.76 24.61
C GLU A 170 23.14 -22.41 23.99
N GLU A 171 22.73 -21.16 24.17
CA GLU A 171 21.46 -20.58 23.72
C GLU A 171 21.33 -20.63 22.19
N GLY A 172 20.89 -21.77 21.68
CA GLY A 172 20.49 -21.96 20.30
C GLY A 172 19.17 -21.23 20.02
N ARG A 173 19.22 -19.90 19.88
CA ARG A 173 18.24 -19.22 19.04
C ARG A 173 18.35 -19.91 17.68
N ALA A 174 17.29 -20.60 17.25
CA ALA A 174 17.16 -21.06 15.88
C ALA A 174 17.30 -19.84 14.98
N ARG A 175 18.53 -19.56 14.54
CA ARG A 175 18.78 -18.76 13.35
C ARG A 175 18.17 -19.62 12.26
N GLU A 176 16.96 -19.29 11.83
CA GLU A 176 16.49 -19.72 10.52
C GLU A 176 17.63 -19.33 9.57
N GLU A 177 18.40 -20.31 9.10
CA GLU A 177 19.33 -20.09 8.02
C GLU A 177 18.47 -19.62 6.85
N MET A 178 18.45 -18.30 6.63
CA MET A 178 17.89 -17.72 5.43
C MET A 178 18.76 -18.23 4.29
N ILE A 179 18.38 -19.35 3.71
CA ILE A 179 18.94 -19.79 2.43
C ILE A 179 18.51 -18.71 1.44
N GLU A 180 19.47 -17.85 1.07
CA GLU A 180 19.36 -16.93 -0.06
C GLU A 180 19.33 -17.78 -1.33
N GLU A 181 18.16 -18.32 -1.64
CA GLU A 181 17.90 -18.92 -2.94
C GLU A 181 17.56 -17.80 -3.94
N ASP A 182 18.27 -17.78 -5.05
CA ASP A 182 17.93 -16.92 -6.19
C ASP A 182 16.53 -17.30 -6.70
N LEU A 183 15.56 -16.39 -6.55
CA LEU A 183 14.21 -16.60 -7.05
C LEU A 183 14.15 -16.28 -8.55
N GLU A 184 13.97 -17.30 -9.38
CA GLU A 184 13.67 -17.11 -10.80
C GLU A 184 12.18 -16.73 -10.98
N ILE A 185 11.91 -15.60 -11.65
CA ILE A 185 10.55 -15.16 -11.94
C ILE A 185 10.03 -15.92 -13.18
N THR A 186 9.48 -17.12 -12.97
CA THR A 186 8.91 -17.96 -14.03
C THR A 186 7.51 -17.52 -14.46
N ASP A 187 7.03 -18.02 -15.60
CA ASP A 187 5.67 -17.73 -16.08
C ASP A 187 4.59 -18.45 -15.24
N GLU A 188 4.93 -19.59 -14.65
CA GLU A 188 4.10 -20.31 -13.69
C GLU A 188 3.87 -19.45 -12.43
N LEU A 189 4.95 -18.88 -11.86
CA LEU A 189 4.83 -18.02 -10.68
C LEU A 189 3.97 -16.78 -10.96
N LYS A 190 4.11 -16.16 -12.15
CA LYS A 190 3.25 -15.03 -12.57
C LYS A 190 1.79 -15.47 -12.71
N THR A 191 1.56 -16.66 -13.25
CA THR A 191 0.21 -17.22 -13.44
C THR A 191 -0.45 -17.49 -12.09
N GLU A 192 0.25 -18.14 -11.16
CA GLU A 192 -0.22 -18.38 -9.80
C GLU A 192 -0.53 -17.08 -9.07
N PHE A 193 0.35 -16.08 -9.19
CA PHE A 193 0.11 -14.76 -8.59
C PHE A 193 -1.12 -14.08 -9.19
N GLY A 194 -1.29 -14.12 -10.52
CA GLY A 194 -2.46 -13.58 -11.20
C GLY A 194 -3.77 -14.26 -10.78
N LEU A 195 -3.75 -15.59 -10.65
CA LEU A 195 -4.89 -16.36 -10.14
C LEU A 195 -5.22 -15.98 -8.70
N PHE A 196 -4.21 -15.91 -7.83
CA PHE A 196 -4.37 -15.50 -6.44
C PHE A 196 -4.99 -14.10 -6.32
N LEU A 197 -4.51 -13.11 -7.09
CA LEU A 197 -5.09 -11.76 -7.09
C LEU A 197 -6.54 -11.77 -7.56
N ARG A 198 -6.87 -12.53 -8.61
CA ARG A 198 -8.22 -12.64 -9.15
C ARG A 198 -9.20 -13.29 -8.17
N GLU A 199 -8.80 -14.42 -7.58
CA GLU A 199 -9.60 -15.15 -6.59
C GLU A 199 -9.92 -14.30 -5.36
N ASN A 200 -8.95 -13.49 -4.92
CA ASN A 200 -9.13 -12.59 -3.79
C ASN A 200 -9.62 -11.19 -4.21
N ARG A 201 -9.98 -10.98 -5.49
CA ARG A 201 -10.49 -9.70 -6.01
C ARG A 201 -9.59 -8.50 -5.64
N ILE A 202 -8.28 -8.69 -5.72
CA ILE A 202 -7.26 -7.64 -5.48
C ILE A 202 -6.79 -7.08 -6.82
N ARG A 203 -6.86 -5.76 -6.98
CA ARG A 203 -6.33 -5.03 -8.14
C ARG A 203 -5.05 -4.30 -7.77
N LEU A 204 -4.01 -4.45 -8.59
CA LEU A 204 -2.80 -3.62 -8.53
C LEU A 204 -2.82 -2.64 -9.70
N THR A 205 -2.66 -1.36 -9.41
CA THR A 205 -2.66 -0.27 -10.40
C THR A 205 -1.35 0.49 -10.31
N PHE A 206 -0.62 0.58 -11.42
CA PHE A 206 0.69 1.24 -11.49
C PHE A 206 0.58 2.55 -12.28
N VAL A 207 0.99 3.66 -11.68
CA VAL A 207 0.94 5.00 -12.30
C VAL A 207 2.35 5.57 -12.35
N TYR A 208 2.86 5.89 -13.55
CA TYR A 208 4.17 6.51 -13.70
C TYR A 208 4.09 7.96 -14.18
N GLY A 209 5.05 8.77 -13.77
CA GLY A 209 5.20 10.15 -14.23
C GLY A 209 5.26 11.17 -13.08
N PRO A 210 5.41 12.46 -13.41
CA PRO A 210 5.46 13.52 -12.40
C PRO A 210 4.12 13.69 -11.69
N TRP A 211 4.18 14.14 -10.43
CA TRP A 211 2.98 14.43 -9.63
C TRP A 211 2.11 15.53 -10.25
N SER A 212 2.69 16.47 -10.99
CA SER A 212 1.94 17.53 -11.69
C SER A 212 0.94 17.01 -12.73
N THR A 213 1.15 15.80 -13.24
CA THR A 213 0.23 15.13 -14.19
C THR A 213 -0.48 13.93 -13.58
N PHE A 214 -0.34 13.70 -12.27
CA PHE A 214 -0.98 12.58 -11.62
C PHE A 214 -2.49 12.78 -11.58
N GLU A 215 -3.22 11.76 -12.01
CA GLU A 215 -4.66 11.65 -11.84
C GLU A 215 -4.98 10.36 -11.12
N LEU A 216 -5.84 10.43 -10.10
CA LEU A 216 -6.33 9.24 -9.43
C LEU A 216 -7.12 8.37 -10.45
N PRO A 217 -6.75 7.09 -10.64
CA PRO A 217 -7.46 6.20 -11.55
C PRO A 217 -8.95 6.13 -11.23
N ALA A 218 -9.77 6.22 -12.27
CA ALA A 218 -11.21 6.07 -12.15
C ALA A 218 -11.61 4.68 -11.65
N ILE A 219 -12.78 4.58 -11.02
CA ILE A 219 -13.39 3.27 -10.79
C ILE A 219 -14.08 2.89 -12.09
N SER A 220 -13.62 1.83 -12.74
CA SER A 220 -14.33 1.29 -13.88
C SER A 220 -15.73 0.87 -13.41
N PRO A 221 -16.82 1.39 -14.00
CA PRO A 221 -18.16 0.96 -13.63
C PRO A 221 -18.29 -0.53 -13.88
N SER A 222 -18.88 -1.25 -12.92
CA SER A 222 -19.42 -2.57 -13.18
C SER A 222 -20.39 -2.45 -14.36
N GLN A 223 -20.24 -3.29 -15.39
CA GLN A 223 -21.12 -3.26 -16.57
C GLN A 223 -22.56 -3.76 -16.24
N THR A 224 -22.91 -3.91 -14.96
CA THR A 224 -24.09 -4.64 -14.50
C THR A 224 -25.35 -3.79 -14.27
N SER A 225 -25.38 -2.52 -14.70
CA SER A 225 -26.66 -1.80 -14.76
C SER A 225 -26.83 -1.08 -16.09
N ASN A 226 -27.92 -1.40 -16.79
CA ASN A 226 -28.36 -0.73 -18.00
C ASN A 226 -28.16 0.78 -17.86
N PRO A 227 -27.41 1.45 -18.76
CA PRO A 227 -27.19 2.88 -18.65
C PRO A 227 -28.55 3.59 -18.75
N PRO A 228 -28.89 4.52 -17.83
CA PRO A 228 -30.07 5.33 -18.01
C PRO A 228 -29.88 6.12 -19.30
N ARG A 229 -30.75 5.84 -20.29
CA ARG A 229 -30.82 6.59 -21.55
C ARG A 229 -31.08 8.05 -21.21
N THR A 230 -30.01 8.83 -21.14
CA THR A 230 -30.08 10.28 -21.07
C THR A 230 -29.31 10.83 -22.27
N GLU A 231 -30.07 11.45 -23.16
CA GLU A 231 -29.54 12.23 -24.27
C GLU A 231 -28.74 13.41 -23.68
N SER A 232 -27.53 13.62 -24.22
CA SER A 232 -26.52 14.63 -23.85
C SER A 232 -25.49 14.28 -22.76
N GLY A 233 -24.40 13.63 -23.21
CA GLY A 233 -23.03 14.14 -23.06
C GLY A 233 -22.39 14.16 -21.66
N ARG A 234 -21.49 13.17 -21.45
CA ARG A 234 -20.55 12.92 -20.34
C ARG A 234 -21.14 12.08 -19.20
N GLU A 235 -20.88 10.78 -19.28
CA GLU A 235 -20.84 9.92 -18.09
C GLU A 235 -19.92 10.59 -17.06
N LYS A 236 -20.48 10.95 -15.90
CA LYS A 236 -19.67 11.45 -14.78
C LYS A 236 -18.93 10.26 -14.20
N GLU A 237 -17.68 10.12 -14.61
CA GLU A 237 -16.71 9.20 -14.03
C GLU A 237 -16.69 9.37 -12.49
N ILE A 238 -17.14 8.35 -11.75
CA ILE A 238 -17.16 8.38 -10.28
C ILE A 238 -15.72 8.12 -9.81
N ARG A 239 -15.08 9.16 -9.27
CA ARG A 239 -13.75 9.07 -8.66
C ARG A 239 -13.91 9.02 -7.14
N LYS A 240 -13.93 7.82 -6.56
CA LYS A 240 -13.78 7.62 -5.11
C LYS A 240 -12.32 7.85 -4.73
N GLY A 241 -12.09 8.62 -3.68
CA GLY A 241 -10.77 8.79 -3.06
C GLY A 241 -10.26 7.51 -2.39
N CYS A 242 -9.07 7.59 -1.83
CA CYS A 242 -8.40 6.48 -1.15
C CYS A 242 -8.67 6.49 0.35
N GLU A 243 -8.99 5.34 0.93
CA GLU A 243 -9.06 5.15 2.37
C GLU A 243 -7.69 5.33 3.03
N VAL A 244 -6.62 4.92 2.34
CA VAL A 244 -5.24 5.09 2.81
C VAL A 244 -4.40 5.77 1.72
N ILE A 245 -3.68 6.81 2.10
CA ILE A 245 -2.64 7.43 1.28
C ILE A 245 -1.35 7.40 2.08
N MET A 246 -0.27 6.92 1.49
CA MET A 246 1.01 6.83 2.17
C MET A 246 2.16 7.27 1.29
N SER A 247 3.22 7.78 1.91
CA SER A 247 4.43 8.19 1.21
C SER A 247 5.64 8.15 2.15
N SER A 248 6.80 7.79 1.62
CA SER A 248 8.06 7.80 2.37
C SER A 248 9.15 8.52 1.59
N GLU A 249 9.87 9.44 2.26
CA GLU A 249 11.04 10.17 1.72
C GLU A 249 10.75 10.96 0.45
N THR A 250 9.62 11.66 0.44
CA THR A 250 9.15 12.50 -0.69
C THR A 250 9.23 14.00 -0.42
N LEU A 251 9.71 14.42 0.76
CA LEU A 251 9.78 15.83 1.18
C LEU A 251 11.17 16.47 0.98
N TYR A 252 12.04 15.83 0.19
CA TYR A 252 13.42 16.30 -0.03
C TYR A 252 13.51 17.55 -0.92
N SER A 253 12.51 17.84 -1.74
CA SER A 253 12.49 18.97 -2.67
C SER A 253 11.32 19.90 -2.37
N THR A 254 11.61 21.16 -2.01
CA THR A 254 10.56 22.17 -1.78
C THR A 254 9.77 22.51 -3.04
N ASP A 255 10.42 22.43 -4.20
CA ASP A 255 9.81 22.78 -5.49
C ASP A 255 8.71 21.79 -5.88
N SER A 256 8.80 20.54 -5.42
CA SER A 256 7.83 19.48 -5.69
C SER A 256 6.66 19.45 -4.70
N LEU A 257 6.74 20.19 -3.58
CA LEU A 257 5.71 20.15 -2.53
C LEU A 257 4.32 20.59 -3.00
N PRO A 258 4.15 21.63 -3.85
CA PRO A 258 2.83 22.00 -4.35
C PRO A 258 2.14 20.86 -5.11
N ASP A 259 2.88 20.14 -5.95
CA ASP A 259 2.35 19.00 -6.69
C ASP A 259 2.01 17.83 -5.76
N LEU A 260 2.87 17.54 -4.77
CA LEU A 260 2.58 16.51 -3.76
C LEU A 260 1.29 16.82 -3.00
N ILE A 261 1.11 18.07 -2.54
CA ILE A 261 -0.12 18.50 -1.87
C ILE A 261 -1.34 18.33 -2.79
N ASN A 262 -1.23 18.65 -4.07
CA ASN A 262 -2.31 18.44 -5.04
C ASN A 262 -2.68 16.96 -5.19
N VAL A 263 -1.69 16.06 -5.20
CA VAL A 263 -1.95 14.60 -5.20
C VAL A 263 -2.70 14.18 -3.93
N LEU A 264 -2.28 14.64 -2.74
CA LEU A 264 -2.96 14.32 -1.48
C LEU A 264 -4.41 14.82 -1.48
N LEU A 265 -4.64 16.06 -1.89
CA LEU A 265 -5.97 16.68 -1.91
C LEU A 265 -6.90 16.08 -2.96
N SER A 266 -6.39 15.71 -4.14
CA SER A 266 -7.18 15.07 -5.19
C SER A 266 -7.46 13.59 -4.94
N SER A 267 -6.60 12.92 -4.14
CA SER A 267 -6.73 11.50 -3.84
C SER A 267 -7.50 11.21 -2.55
N LYS A 268 -7.65 12.18 -1.64
CA LYS A 268 -8.38 11.97 -0.38
C LYS A 268 -9.89 11.83 -0.60
N ILE A 269 -10.53 11.09 0.29
CA ILE A 269 -11.99 11.03 0.36
C ILE A 269 -12.51 12.43 0.72
N THR A 270 -13.38 12.98 -0.13
CA THR A 270 -14.07 14.24 0.15
C THR A 270 -15.50 13.94 0.56
N SER A 271 -15.90 14.37 1.77
CA SER A 271 -17.25 14.15 2.31
C SER A 271 -18.37 14.91 1.57
N LYS A 272 -18.10 15.45 0.37
CA LYS A 272 -19.06 16.17 -0.48
C LYS A 272 -19.92 15.25 -1.37
N SER A 273 -19.95 13.94 -1.13
CA SER A 273 -21.05 13.09 -1.65
C SER A 273 -22.40 13.34 -0.95
N ARG A 274 -22.47 14.34 -0.05
CA ARG A 274 -23.73 14.88 0.51
C ARG A 274 -24.53 15.67 -0.53
N LEU A 275 -25.17 14.97 -1.45
CA LEU A 275 -26.46 15.37 -1.99
C LEU A 275 -27.55 14.44 -1.43
N ARG A 276 -27.55 14.16 -0.12
CA ARG A 276 -28.75 13.65 0.62
C ARG A 276 -28.64 13.51 2.15
N ALA A 277 -27.60 13.99 2.81
CA ALA A 277 -27.53 13.94 4.28
C ALA A 277 -28.17 15.20 4.89
N GLN A 278 -29.50 15.24 4.92
CA GLN A 278 -30.24 16.20 5.75
C GLN A 278 -30.94 15.53 6.94
N GLN A 279 -30.63 14.25 7.19
CA GLN A 279 -31.02 13.50 8.38
C GLN A 279 -29.81 12.64 8.78
N GLU A 280 -29.57 12.53 10.08
CA GLU A 280 -28.51 11.77 10.78
C GLU A 280 -27.24 12.57 11.14
N ALA A 281 -27.19 12.90 12.44
CA ALA A 281 -26.11 13.64 13.11
C ALA A 281 -25.01 12.73 13.69
N ASP A 282 -25.07 11.41 13.47
CA ASP A 282 -24.21 10.43 14.16
C ASP A 282 -23.33 9.56 13.23
N ALA A 283 -23.36 9.77 11.91
CA ALA A 283 -22.43 9.08 11.01
C ALA A 283 -21.07 9.78 11.06
N ALA A 284 -20.09 9.17 11.72
CA ALA A 284 -18.69 9.61 11.70
C ALA A 284 -18.25 9.82 10.25
N ALA A 285 -17.67 10.99 9.94
CA ALA A 285 -17.20 11.29 8.61
C ALA A 285 -16.11 10.27 8.22
N VAL A 286 -16.32 9.54 7.12
CA VAL A 286 -15.29 8.67 6.55
C VAL A 286 -14.21 9.57 5.98
N GLU A 287 -13.03 9.57 6.61
CA GLU A 287 -11.86 10.34 6.20
C GLU A 287 -10.72 9.41 5.80
N SER A 288 -9.86 9.87 4.89
CA SER A 288 -8.62 9.18 4.56
C SER A 288 -7.65 9.15 5.75
N THR A 289 -6.94 8.04 5.90
CA THR A 289 -5.70 7.95 6.66
C THR A 289 -4.55 8.38 5.75
N ILE A 290 -3.81 9.43 6.09
CA ILE A 290 -2.69 9.93 5.27
C ILE A 290 -1.41 9.86 6.10
N LEU A 291 -0.50 8.96 5.73
CA LEU A 291 0.74 8.72 6.47
C LEU A 291 1.96 9.15 5.66
N ILE A 292 2.79 10.02 6.22
CA ILE A 292 4.02 10.50 5.57
C ILE A 292 5.22 10.28 6.47
N ALA A 293 6.17 9.46 6.01
CA ALA A 293 7.44 9.24 6.69
C ALA A 293 8.55 10.02 5.97
N SER A 294 9.38 10.75 6.72
CA SER A 294 10.40 11.62 6.14
C SER A 294 11.54 11.88 7.11
N LYS A 295 12.72 12.21 6.59
CA LYS A 295 13.74 12.91 7.39
C LYS A 295 13.23 14.30 7.75
N ALA A 296 13.60 14.78 8.92
CA ALA A 296 13.24 16.13 9.36
C ALA A 296 13.85 17.21 8.46
N VAL A 297 15.08 16.99 7.98
CA VAL A 297 15.83 17.92 7.11
C VAL A 297 16.64 17.16 6.07
N TYR A 298 16.72 17.68 4.85
CA TYR A 298 17.59 17.19 3.78
C TYR A 298 18.64 18.25 3.43
N PHE A 299 19.89 18.03 3.85
CA PHE A 299 21.00 18.93 3.53
C PHE A 299 21.29 18.96 2.02
N GLY A 300 21.69 20.12 1.50
CA GLY A 300 22.01 20.34 0.09
C GLY A 300 20.81 20.74 -0.76
N VAL A 301 19.72 19.96 -0.72
CA VAL A 301 18.48 20.24 -1.46
C VAL A 301 17.51 21.15 -0.69
N GLY A 302 17.68 21.28 0.63
CA GLY A 302 16.94 22.24 1.47
C GLY A 302 15.51 21.82 1.83
N GLY A 303 15.06 20.64 1.41
CA GLY A 303 13.78 20.06 1.81
C GLY A 303 13.76 19.58 3.26
N GLY A 304 12.60 19.08 3.68
CA GLY A 304 12.33 18.62 5.03
C GLY A 304 10.88 18.82 5.42
N THR A 305 10.57 18.53 6.68
CA THR A 305 9.20 18.53 7.19
C THR A 305 8.64 19.93 7.37
N HIS A 306 9.48 20.92 7.67
CA HIS A 306 9.05 22.27 8.01
C HIS A 306 8.18 22.94 6.92
N SER A 307 8.68 22.99 5.69
CA SER A 307 7.95 23.59 4.56
C SER A 307 6.68 22.83 4.22
N PHE A 308 6.70 21.51 4.38
CA PHE A 308 5.50 20.68 4.19
C PHE A 308 4.42 20.99 5.23
N ILE A 309 4.79 21.05 6.52
CA ILE A 309 3.88 21.36 7.62
C ILE A 309 3.29 22.77 7.44
N ASP A 310 4.11 23.76 7.10
CA ASP A 310 3.63 25.13 6.82
C ASP A 310 2.58 25.15 5.69
N LEU A 311 2.82 24.43 4.59
CA LEU A 311 1.85 24.32 3.51
C LEU A 311 0.54 23.69 4.00
N VAL A 312 0.62 22.56 4.71
CA VAL A 312 -0.57 21.85 5.21
C VAL A 312 -1.38 22.74 6.16
N GLU A 313 -0.76 23.30 7.20
CA GLU A 313 -1.44 23.99 8.29
C GLU A 313 -1.87 25.41 7.89
N ASN A 314 -0.98 26.17 7.27
CA ASN A 314 -1.20 27.60 7.03
C ASN A 314 -1.81 27.90 5.64
N ARG A 315 -1.73 26.98 4.68
CA ARG A 315 -2.26 27.21 3.31
C ARG A 315 -3.39 26.28 2.90
N HIS A 316 -3.44 25.08 3.46
CA HIS A 316 -4.43 24.06 3.08
C HIS A 316 -5.37 23.66 4.22
N ASN A 317 -5.36 24.42 5.33
CA ASN A 317 -6.29 24.27 6.45
C ASN A 317 -6.31 22.84 7.02
N GLY A 318 -5.16 22.18 6.97
CA GLY A 318 -4.94 20.85 7.52
C GLY A 318 -4.27 20.87 8.89
N SER A 319 -3.96 19.69 9.38
CA SER A 319 -3.19 19.48 10.61
C SER A 319 -2.21 18.33 10.43
N VAL A 320 -1.05 18.44 11.07
CA VAL A 320 -0.05 17.38 11.09
C VAL A 320 0.16 16.92 12.53
N SER A 321 0.00 15.62 12.79
CA SER A 321 0.35 14.99 14.06
C SER A 321 1.54 14.06 13.87
N PHE A 322 2.50 14.10 14.79
CA PHE A 322 3.64 13.20 14.79
C PHE A 322 3.26 11.88 15.47
N ILE A 323 3.58 10.78 14.82
CA ILE A 323 3.44 9.44 15.36
C ILE A 323 4.79 9.05 15.97
N ASP A 324 4.77 8.61 17.22
CA ASP A 324 5.97 8.11 17.89
C ASP A 324 6.42 6.80 17.23
N LEU A 325 7.64 6.82 16.69
CA LEU A 325 8.28 5.66 16.05
C LEU A 325 8.93 4.74 17.08
N HIS A 326 8.96 5.11 18.37
CA HIS A 326 9.60 4.33 19.41
C HIS A 326 8.63 3.34 20.08
N HIS A 327 9.03 2.08 20.14
CA HIS A 327 8.40 1.09 21.00
C HIS A 327 8.86 1.36 22.45
N PRO A 328 7.98 1.39 23.46
CA PRO A 328 8.36 1.67 24.84
C PRO A 328 9.46 0.74 25.40
N ASP A 329 9.61 -0.45 24.83
CA ASP A 329 10.58 -1.47 25.26
C ASP A 329 11.96 -1.37 24.56
N HIS A 330 12.13 -0.50 23.57
CA HIS A 330 13.38 -0.33 22.84
C HIS A 330 13.75 1.16 22.72
N PRO A 331 14.56 1.70 23.65
CA PRO A 331 15.05 3.05 23.53
C PRO A 331 15.87 3.20 22.24
N PRO A 332 15.78 4.34 21.55
CA PRO A 332 16.49 4.53 20.30
C PRO A 332 17.99 4.36 20.52
N PRO A 333 18.72 3.74 19.58
CA PRO A 333 20.16 3.88 19.54
C PRO A 333 20.49 5.38 19.49
N LEU A 334 21.52 5.81 20.22
CA LEU A 334 22.03 7.20 20.20
C LEU A 334 22.09 7.69 18.75
N SER A 335 21.19 8.62 18.38
CA SER A 335 21.05 9.05 16.99
C SER A 335 22.24 9.94 16.62
N ASN A 336 23.26 9.36 16.00
CA ASN A 336 24.34 10.12 15.37
C ASN A 336 23.92 10.66 13.97
N GLY A 337 22.63 10.82 13.71
CA GLY A 337 22.07 11.16 12.40
C GLY A 337 20.87 12.11 12.47
N VAL A 338 20.38 12.52 11.29
CA VAL A 338 19.20 13.40 11.16
C VAL A 338 17.95 12.68 11.67
N SER A 339 17.13 13.38 12.46
CA SER A 339 15.86 12.84 12.97
C SER A 339 14.94 12.42 11.83
N ARG A 340 14.27 11.27 11.99
CA ARG A 340 13.23 10.76 11.09
C ARG A 340 11.90 10.86 11.79
N VAL A 341 10.86 11.16 11.03
CA VAL A 341 9.50 11.35 11.56
C VAL A 341 8.50 10.55 10.75
N LEU A 342 7.43 10.13 11.42
CA LEU A 342 6.21 9.66 10.81
C LEU A 342 5.08 10.62 11.19
N MET A 343 4.29 11.02 10.21
CA MET A 343 3.24 12.03 10.35
C MET A 343 1.91 11.46 9.90
N ASP A 344 0.84 11.68 10.69
CA ASP A 344 -0.54 11.58 10.24
C ASP A 344 -1.01 12.97 9.82
N VAL A 345 -1.52 13.07 8.59
CA VAL A 345 -1.90 14.32 7.95
C VAL A 345 -3.40 14.34 7.73
N LYS A 346 -4.04 15.42 8.16
CA LYS A 346 -5.48 15.64 7.96
C LYS A 346 -5.69 16.94 7.20
N PHE A 347 -6.67 16.95 6.30
CA PHE A 347 -7.13 18.15 5.62
C PHE A 347 -8.59 18.37 5.98
N SER A 348 -8.89 19.54 6.55
CA SER A 348 -10.27 19.90 6.88
C SER A 348 -11.18 19.82 5.64
N ALA A 349 -12.45 19.50 5.86
CA ALA A 349 -13.46 19.30 4.81
C ALA A 349 -13.95 20.60 4.16
#